data_AF-A0A9D9MJC7-F1
#
_entry.id   AF-A0A9D9MJC7-F1
#
_cell.length_a   1.000
_cell.length_b   1.000
_cell.length_c   1.000
_cell.angle_alpha   90.00
_cell.angle_beta   90.00
_cell.angle_gamma   90.00
#
_symmetry.space_group_name_H-M   'P 1'
#
loop_
_entity.id
_entity.type
_entity.pdbx_description
1 polymer ?
#
loop_
_entity_poly.entity_id
_entity_poly.type
_entity_poly.pdbx_seq_one_letter_code
_entity_poly.pdbx_strand_id
1 'polypeptide(L)'
;MGARGSTGITIALLASAALAGCAWAPGGSTRVPHSVYQSERFQSDETFSRLFDASVNDTCEAARRALLSQGYVITASRADAIAGSKRFQPEGEVHMEIGFTVVCVPEGANERPATAYVSAQQDRYVIKKAANNTSLGVGALGSISVPLSSSEEALVKVGSETIPAGQFYDRYFALMQRLLTDMREGR
;
A
#
# COMPACT_ATOMS: atom_id res chain seq x y z
N MET A 1 -25.00 -62.59 -46.70
CA MET A 1 -26.03 -62.84 -47.73
C MET A 1 -27.07 -61.72 -47.63
N GLY A 2 -27.45 -61.13 -48.76
CA GLY A 2 -28.31 -59.94 -48.87
C GLY A 2 -29.64 -60.04 -48.12
N ALA A 3 -30.13 -58.93 -47.57
CA ALA A 3 -30.83 -57.85 -48.27
C ALA A 3 -32.34 -58.11 -48.34
N ARG A 4 -33.11 -57.16 -47.81
CA ARG A 4 -34.52 -56.80 -48.08
C ARG A 4 -34.98 -55.95 -46.90
N GLY A 5 -35.35 -54.68 -47.01
CA GLY A 5 -35.93 -53.94 -48.12
C GLY A 5 -37.39 -53.60 -47.79
N SER A 6 -37.79 -52.37 -48.10
CA SER A 6 -39.15 -51.78 -48.09
C SER A 6 -39.51 -50.96 -46.84
N THR A 7 -39.38 -49.63 -46.84
CA THR A 7 -40.23 -48.55 -47.43
C THR A 7 -41.63 -48.38 -46.83
N GLY A 8 -41.91 -47.15 -46.40
CA GLY A 8 -43.25 -46.57 -46.17
C GLY A 8 -43.24 -45.57 -44.99
N ILE A 9 -43.15 -44.24 -45.18
CA ILE A 9 -44.28 -43.31 -45.46
C ILE A 9 -45.21 -43.29 -44.21
N THR A 10 -45.44 -42.22 -43.43
CA THR A 10 -45.49 -40.77 -43.66
C THR A 10 -45.93 -40.04 -42.37
N ILE A 11 -45.84 -38.70 -42.43
CA ILE A 11 -46.67 -37.68 -41.76
C ILE A 11 -46.12 -37.07 -40.47
N ALA A 12 -45.81 -35.79 -40.65
CA ALA A 12 -45.41 -34.78 -39.70
C ALA A 12 -46.51 -34.43 -38.70
N LEU A 13 -46.10 -34.06 -37.49
CA LEU A 13 -46.87 -33.15 -36.65
C LEU A 13 -45.92 -32.10 -36.05
N LEU A 14 -46.21 -30.86 -36.44
CA LEU A 14 -45.58 -29.62 -35.99
C LEU A 14 -45.81 -29.43 -34.49
N ALA A 15 -44.73 -29.20 -33.74
CA ALA A 15 -44.80 -28.68 -32.37
C ALA A 15 -43.97 -27.40 -32.27
N SER A 16 -44.68 -26.32 -31.98
CA SER A 16 -44.31 -24.92 -31.97
C SER A 16 -43.19 -24.61 -30.97
N ALA A 17 -42.10 -24.00 -31.44
CA ALA A 17 -41.05 -23.45 -30.59
C ALA A 17 -41.55 -22.14 -29.93
N ALA A 18 -41.76 -22.18 -28.61
CA ALA A 18 -42.04 -21.00 -27.81
C ALA A 18 -40.77 -20.15 -27.64
N LEU A 19 -40.87 -18.87 -27.98
CA LEU A 19 -39.80 -17.89 -27.98
C LEU A 19 -39.35 -17.47 -26.57
N ALA A 20 -38.04 -17.30 -26.45
CA ALA A 20 -37.34 -16.19 -25.78
C ALA A 20 -37.80 -15.78 -24.37
N GLY A 21 -37.23 -16.44 -23.36
CA GLY A 21 -37.12 -15.88 -22.02
C GLY A 21 -36.09 -14.75 -21.98
N CYS A 22 -36.54 -13.50 -22.13
CA CYS A 22 -35.74 -12.35 -21.74
C CYS A 22 -35.81 -12.21 -20.22
N ALA A 23 -34.79 -12.65 -19.50
CA ALA A 23 -34.58 -12.33 -18.08
C ALA A 23 -33.63 -11.13 -17.98
N TRP A 24 -34.19 -9.95 -17.76
CA TRP A 24 -33.51 -8.67 -17.59
C TRP A 24 -33.86 -8.26 -16.16
N ALA A 25 -33.12 -8.82 -15.21
CA ALA A 25 -33.07 -8.30 -13.86
C ALA A 25 -31.99 -7.20 -13.84
N PRO A 26 -32.32 -5.94 -13.53
CA PRO A 26 -31.30 -4.96 -13.16
C PRO A 26 -30.87 -5.31 -11.73
N GLY A 27 -30.03 -6.33 -11.60
CA GLY A 27 -29.30 -6.62 -10.38
C GLY A 27 -28.22 -5.57 -10.22
N GLY A 28 -28.60 -4.40 -9.69
CA GLY A 28 -27.67 -3.43 -9.14
C GLY A 28 -26.87 -4.12 -8.04
N SER A 29 -25.71 -4.67 -8.40
CA SER A 29 -24.75 -5.20 -7.45
C SER A 29 -24.24 -4.03 -6.63
N THR A 30 -24.90 -3.78 -5.49
CA THR A 30 -24.30 -3.09 -4.35
C THR A 30 -23.11 -3.93 -3.93
N ARG A 31 -21.96 -3.72 -4.59
CA ARG A 31 -20.68 -4.32 -4.23
C ARG A 31 -20.34 -3.76 -2.86
N VAL A 32 -20.68 -4.52 -1.81
CA VAL A 32 -20.30 -4.22 -0.44
C VAL A 32 -18.76 -4.08 -0.46
N PRO A 33 -18.20 -2.95 0.02
CA PRO A 33 -16.76 -2.79 0.07
C PRO A 33 -16.17 -3.93 0.89
N HIS A 34 -15.39 -4.81 0.25
CA HIS A 34 -14.69 -5.87 0.96
C HIS A 34 -13.77 -5.21 1.98
N SER A 35 -13.93 -5.57 3.25
CA SER A 35 -13.10 -5.03 4.32
C SER A 35 -11.66 -5.51 4.13
N VAL A 36 -10.70 -4.57 4.14
CA VAL A 36 -9.28 -4.81 3.83
C VAL A 36 -8.65 -5.93 4.67
N TYR A 37 -9.10 -6.15 5.91
CA TYR A 37 -8.61 -7.25 6.76
C TYR A 37 -8.93 -8.65 6.20
N GLN A 38 -9.93 -8.79 5.32
CA GLN A 38 -10.28 -10.08 4.71
C GLN A 38 -9.35 -10.44 3.55
N SER A 39 -8.70 -9.44 2.94
CA SER A 39 -7.63 -9.64 1.95
C SER A 39 -6.25 -9.75 2.59
N GLU A 40 -6.11 -9.40 3.86
CA GLU A 40 -4.86 -9.56 4.61
C GLU A 40 -4.56 -11.04 4.80
N ARG A 41 -3.34 -11.44 4.43
CA ARG A 41 -2.89 -12.82 4.51
C ARG A 41 -1.60 -12.83 5.31
N PHE A 42 -1.64 -13.41 6.51
CA PHE A 42 -0.46 -13.71 7.32
C PHE A 42 0.33 -14.86 6.68
N GLN A 43 0.91 -14.60 5.51
CA GLN A 43 1.75 -15.55 4.79
C GLN A 43 3.16 -15.51 5.37
N SER A 44 3.85 -16.64 5.34
CA SER A 44 5.25 -16.73 5.76
C SER A 44 6.20 -16.28 4.65
N ASP A 45 5.85 -15.21 3.92
CA ASP A 45 6.73 -14.67 2.89
C ASP A 45 7.81 -13.81 3.56
N GLU A 46 9.04 -13.93 3.09
CA GLU A 46 10.15 -13.19 3.68
C GLU A 46 10.15 -11.71 3.22
N THR A 47 9.10 -11.20 2.58
CA THR A 47 9.09 -9.85 1.97
C THR A 47 9.58 -8.76 2.91
N PHE A 48 9.21 -8.85 4.20
CA PHE A 48 9.52 -7.86 5.23
C PHE A 48 10.69 -8.26 6.15
N SER A 49 11.38 -9.37 5.89
CA SER A 49 12.43 -9.85 6.80
C SER A 49 13.61 -10.49 6.09
N ARG A 50 14.83 -10.25 6.58
CA ARG A 50 16.03 -10.98 6.16
C ARG A 50 16.90 -11.31 7.35
N LEU A 51 17.51 -12.50 7.32
CA LEU A 51 18.53 -12.92 8.28
C LEU A 51 19.88 -12.29 7.92
N PHE A 52 20.55 -11.71 8.91
CA PHE A 52 21.91 -11.20 8.79
C PHE A 52 22.81 -11.97 9.75
N ASP A 53 23.94 -12.45 9.23
CA ASP A 53 24.96 -13.15 10.03
C ASP A 53 25.76 -12.18 10.91
N ALA A 54 25.10 -11.37 11.74
CA ALA A 54 25.68 -10.30 12.55
C ALA A 54 24.94 -10.15 13.89
N SER A 55 25.51 -9.34 14.79
CA SER A 55 24.80 -8.96 16.02
C SER A 55 23.63 -8.04 15.73
N VAL A 56 22.65 -8.01 16.64
CA VAL A 56 21.53 -7.06 16.61
C VAL A 56 22.01 -5.63 16.36
N ASN A 57 23.04 -5.19 17.10
CA ASN A 57 23.59 -3.85 16.99
C ASN A 57 24.24 -3.59 15.61
N ASP A 58 25.09 -4.51 15.13
CA ASP A 58 25.73 -4.34 13.82
C ASP A 58 24.69 -4.33 12.67
N THR A 59 23.65 -5.18 12.76
CA THR A 59 22.55 -5.23 11.78
C THR A 59 21.74 -3.93 11.78
N CYS A 60 21.42 -3.39 12.95
CA CYS A 60 20.65 -2.14 13.06
C CYS A 60 21.49 -0.91 12.71
N GLU A 61 22.81 -0.91 12.94
CA GLU A 61 23.71 0.12 12.43
C GLU A 61 23.80 0.08 10.89
N ALA A 62 23.87 -1.11 10.28
CA ALA A 62 23.80 -1.24 8.83
C ALA A 62 22.46 -0.70 8.26
N ALA A 63 21.34 -0.98 8.92
CA ALA A 63 20.04 -0.41 8.59
C ALA A 63 20.02 1.12 8.67
N ARG A 64 20.54 1.68 9.76
CA ARG A 64 20.65 3.13 9.98
C ARG A 64 21.45 3.79 8.86
N ARG A 65 22.60 3.22 8.51
CA ARG A 65 23.46 3.71 7.42
C ARG A 65 22.77 3.60 6.06
N ALA A 66 22.06 2.51 5.81
CA ALA A 66 21.29 2.34 4.58
C ALA A 66 20.24 3.46 4.43
N LEU A 67 19.44 3.73 5.46
CA LEU A 67 18.46 4.83 5.43
C LEU A 67 19.12 6.19 5.19
N LEU A 68 20.19 6.50 5.92
CA LEU A 68 20.93 7.75 5.76
C LEU A 68 21.48 7.92 4.34
N SER A 69 22.04 6.86 3.75
CA SER A 69 22.57 6.91 2.38
C SER A 69 21.49 7.17 1.32
N GLN A 70 20.23 6.83 1.62
CA GLN A 70 19.09 7.11 0.74
C GLN A 70 18.40 8.44 1.05
N GLY A 71 18.98 9.25 1.95
CA GLY A 71 18.47 10.57 2.32
C GLY A 71 17.21 10.54 3.20
N TYR A 72 17.00 9.46 3.96
CA TYR A 72 16.01 9.46 5.03
C TYR A 72 16.52 10.24 6.23
N VAL A 73 15.61 10.96 6.90
CA VAL A 73 15.86 11.58 8.19
C VAL A 73 15.53 10.56 9.27
N ILE A 74 16.48 10.28 10.18
CA ILE A 74 16.25 9.36 11.30
C ILE A 74 15.35 10.05 12.34
N THR A 75 14.20 9.45 12.61
CA THR A 75 13.19 9.96 13.55
C THR A 75 13.26 9.26 14.90
N ALA A 76 13.74 8.02 14.95
CA ALA A 76 14.07 7.30 16.19
C ALA A 76 15.24 6.34 15.98
N SER A 77 16.05 6.17 17.02
CA SER A 77 17.23 5.28 17.00
C SER A 77 17.37 4.61 18.36
N ARG A 78 17.25 3.28 18.39
CA ARG A 78 17.49 2.39 19.54
C ARG A 78 18.50 1.33 19.13
N ALA A 79 19.04 0.57 20.08
CA ALA A 79 20.03 -0.49 19.81
C ALA A 79 19.45 -1.62 18.93
N ASP A 80 18.15 -1.86 19.02
CA ASP A 80 17.40 -2.94 18.39
C ASP A 80 16.39 -2.43 17.34
N ALA A 81 16.29 -1.11 17.13
CA ALA A 81 15.32 -0.56 16.19
C ALA A 81 15.69 0.82 15.66
N ILE A 82 15.40 1.06 14.39
CA ILE A 82 15.61 2.33 13.69
C ILE A 82 14.31 2.75 13.03
N ALA A 83 13.96 4.03 13.12
CA ALA A 83 12.89 4.63 12.34
C ALA A 83 13.41 5.85 11.60
N GLY A 84 12.91 6.08 10.39
CA GLY A 84 13.19 7.27 9.62
C GLY A 84 12.09 7.59 8.64
N SER A 85 12.07 8.81 8.12
CA SER A 85 11.14 9.19 7.07
C SER A 85 11.80 10.01 5.97
N LYS A 86 11.19 9.95 4.79
CA LYS A 86 11.59 10.75 3.63
C LYS A 86 10.36 11.30 2.95
N ARG A 87 10.39 12.60 2.70
CA ARG A 87 9.32 13.35 2.05
C ARG A 87 9.62 13.52 0.57
N PHE A 88 8.56 13.48 -0.24
CA PHE A 88 8.57 13.62 -1.69
C PHE A 88 7.48 14.61 -2.09
N GLN A 89 7.76 15.41 -3.11
CA GLN A 89 6.80 16.31 -3.75
C GLN A 89 6.91 16.12 -5.26
N PRO A 90 6.28 15.07 -5.81
CA PRO A 90 6.33 14.78 -7.24
C PRO A 90 5.60 15.86 -8.07
N GLU A 91 4.54 16.45 -7.51
CA GLU A 91 3.71 17.50 -8.12
C GLU A 91 3.41 18.59 -7.08
N GLY A 92 3.13 19.81 -7.53
CA GLY A 92 3.10 21.01 -6.66
C GLY A 92 2.22 20.92 -5.41
N GLU A 93 1.00 20.41 -5.51
CA GLU A 93 0.07 20.27 -4.37
C GLU A 93 0.08 18.85 -3.76
N VAL A 94 0.91 17.92 -4.27
CA VAL A 94 0.95 16.51 -3.82
C VAL A 94 2.16 16.30 -2.92
N HIS A 95 1.89 16.07 -1.63
CA HIS A 95 2.93 15.72 -0.66
C HIS A 95 2.83 14.24 -0.31
N MET A 96 3.95 13.54 -0.41
CA MET A 96 4.06 12.14 -0.06
C MET A 96 5.16 11.97 0.99
N GLU A 97 4.95 11.07 1.94
CA GLU A 97 5.97 10.68 2.92
C GLU A 97 6.08 9.17 2.96
N ILE A 98 7.31 8.66 2.96
CA ILE A 98 7.59 7.27 3.28
C ILE A 98 8.16 7.23 4.70
N GLY A 99 7.39 6.66 5.62
CA GLY A 99 7.84 6.29 6.96
C GLY A 99 8.41 4.87 6.93
N PHE A 100 9.59 4.70 7.49
CA PHE A 100 10.36 3.45 7.44
C PHE A 100 10.70 3.02 8.87
N THR A 101 10.42 1.78 9.20
CA THR A 101 10.71 1.20 10.52
C THR A 101 11.45 -0.11 10.35
N VAL A 102 12.55 -0.26 11.08
CA VAL A 102 13.40 -1.46 11.11
C VAL A 102 13.53 -1.92 12.56
N VAL A 103 13.33 -3.21 12.80
CA VAL A 103 13.55 -3.86 14.09
C VAL A 103 14.49 -5.04 13.89
N CYS A 104 15.57 -5.09 14.64
CA CYS A 104 16.56 -6.17 14.61
C CYS A 104 16.32 -7.08 15.81
N VAL A 105 16.12 -8.37 15.56
CA VAL A 105 15.81 -9.37 16.60
C VAL A 105 16.88 -10.44 16.58
N PRO A 106 17.42 -10.86 17.74
CA PRO A 106 18.40 -11.94 17.79
C PRO A 106 17.76 -13.29 17.43
N GLU A 107 18.47 -14.08 16.65
CA GLU A 107 18.17 -15.50 16.43
C GLU A 107 19.00 -16.33 17.39
N GLY A 108 18.35 -16.93 18.38
CA GLY A 108 19.00 -17.75 19.40
C GLY A 108 19.61 -16.96 20.57
N ALA A 109 20.22 -17.70 21.51
CA ALA A 109 20.63 -17.16 22.81
C ALA A 109 21.90 -16.29 22.78
N ASN A 110 22.69 -16.35 21.70
CA ASN A 110 23.99 -15.69 21.60
C ASN A 110 23.94 -14.32 20.87
N GLU A 111 22.75 -13.78 20.66
CA GLU A 111 22.50 -12.51 19.94
C GLU A 111 23.07 -12.43 18.50
N ARG A 112 23.40 -13.59 17.93
CA ARG A 112 23.90 -13.80 16.56
C ARG A 112 23.42 -15.18 16.05
N PRO A 113 22.92 -15.29 14.81
CA PRO A 113 22.65 -14.21 13.85
C PRO A 113 21.47 -13.32 14.29
N ALA A 114 21.13 -12.29 13.53
CA ALA A 114 19.99 -11.41 13.83
C ALA A 114 19.11 -11.22 12.58
N THR A 115 17.80 -11.29 12.77
CA THR A 115 16.81 -11.04 11.72
C THR A 115 16.38 -9.58 11.76
N ALA A 116 16.45 -8.89 10.62
CA ALA A 116 15.91 -7.53 10.47
C ALA A 116 14.51 -7.61 9.87
N TYR A 117 13.53 -7.08 10.61
CA TYR A 117 12.15 -6.88 10.16
C TYR A 117 11.96 -5.43 9.74
N VAL A 118 11.39 -5.21 8.57
CA VAL A 118 11.30 -3.91 7.92
C VAL A 118 9.88 -3.65 7.44
N SER A 119 9.34 -2.49 7.78
CA SER A 119 8.07 -2.01 7.27
C SER A 119 8.20 -0.58 6.76
N ALA A 120 7.66 -0.34 5.57
CA ALA A 120 7.56 0.98 4.99
C ALA A 120 6.10 1.34 4.73
N GLN A 121 5.67 2.48 5.26
CA GLN A 121 4.34 3.04 5.06
C GLN A 121 4.44 4.31 4.21
N GLN A 122 3.60 4.39 3.19
CA GLN A 122 3.49 5.57 2.36
C GLN A 122 2.24 6.35 2.74
N ASP A 123 2.44 7.58 3.20
CA ASP A 123 1.38 8.54 3.48
C ASP A 123 1.24 9.50 2.30
N ARG A 124 0.00 9.68 1.84
CA ARG A 124 -0.35 10.69 0.83
C ARG A 124 -1.19 11.78 1.48
N TYR A 125 -0.76 13.02 1.27
CA TYR A 125 -1.46 14.22 1.68
C TYR A 125 -1.91 14.98 0.43
N VAL A 126 -3.17 15.42 0.41
CA VAL A 126 -3.66 16.40 -0.57
C VAL A 126 -4.13 17.63 0.18
N ILE A 127 -3.90 18.79 -0.40
CA ILE A 127 -4.36 20.06 0.15
C ILE A 127 -5.88 20.11 -0.05
N LYS A 128 -6.66 20.00 1.03
CA LYS A 128 -8.09 20.30 0.97
C LYS A 128 -8.29 21.79 1.18
N LYS A 129 -8.62 22.51 0.10
CA LYS A 129 -9.07 23.91 0.19
C LYS A 129 -10.41 23.95 0.92
N ALA A 130 -10.40 24.30 2.20
CA ALA A 130 -11.62 24.57 2.95
C ALA A 130 -12.06 26.01 2.65
N ALA A 131 -13.12 26.18 1.86
CA ALA A 131 -13.80 27.47 1.75
C ALA A 131 -14.62 27.68 3.02
N ASN A 132 -14.07 28.42 4.00
CA ASN A 132 -14.85 28.95 5.12
C ASN A 132 -15.44 30.29 4.70
N ASN A 133 -16.66 30.27 4.16
CA ASN A 133 -17.45 31.46 3.90
C ASN A 133 -18.20 31.83 5.19
N THR A 134 -17.61 32.69 6.01
CA THR A 134 -18.28 33.33 7.14
C THR A 134 -19.13 34.50 6.62
N SER A 135 -20.43 34.26 6.43
CA SER A 135 -21.39 35.34 6.22
C SER A 135 -21.74 35.97 7.56
N LEU A 136 -21.30 37.20 7.79
CA LEU A 136 -21.77 38.03 8.91
C LEU A 136 -22.99 38.82 8.43
N GLY A 137 -24.17 38.44 8.93
CA GLY A 137 -25.40 39.18 8.67
C GLY A 137 -25.45 40.47 9.49
N VAL A 138 -25.24 41.61 8.85
CA VAL A 138 -25.60 42.93 9.40
C VAL A 138 -26.93 43.36 8.80
N GLY A 139 -27.85 43.78 9.66
CA GLY A 139 -29.23 44.09 9.29
C GLY A 139 -29.36 45.21 8.24
N ALA A 140 -30.46 45.12 7.49
CA ALA A 140 -31.18 46.13 6.71
C ALA A 140 -30.46 46.91 5.58
N LEU A 141 -29.14 46.91 5.42
CA LEU A 141 -28.50 47.68 4.34
C LEU A 141 -27.25 46.98 3.78
N GLY A 142 -27.43 46.17 2.73
CA GLY A 142 -26.37 45.77 1.79
C GLY A 142 -25.23 44.91 2.34
N SER A 143 -25.17 43.64 1.90
CA SER A 143 -24.03 42.76 2.15
C SER A 143 -22.81 43.24 1.36
N ILE A 144 -21.73 43.61 2.05
CA ILE A 144 -20.41 43.79 1.43
C ILE A 144 -19.64 42.49 1.63
N SER A 145 -19.43 41.74 0.55
CA SER A 145 -18.58 40.55 0.54
C SER A 145 -17.15 40.97 0.23
N VAL A 146 -16.32 41.07 1.27
CA VAL A 146 -14.87 41.20 1.08
C VAL A 146 -14.27 39.79 1.05
N PRO A 147 -13.69 39.33 -0.07
CA PRO A 147 -12.95 38.07 -0.09
C PRO A 147 -11.66 38.26 0.71
N LEU A 148 -11.65 37.85 1.97
CA LEU A 148 -10.42 37.68 2.74
C LEU A 148 -9.82 36.33 2.33
N SER A 149 -8.82 36.36 1.45
CA SER A 149 -8.07 35.15 1.09
C SER A 149 -7.10 34.79 2.22
N SER A 150 -7.58 34.17 3.29
CA SER A 150 -6.74 33.38 4.19
C SER A 150 -6.98 31.91 3.87
N SER A 151 -6.23 31.40 2.88
CA SER A 151 -6.19 29.97 2.58
C SER A 151 -5.48 29.25 3.74
N GLU A 152 -6.23 28.69 4.69
CA GLU A 152 -5.64 27.72 5.61
C GLU A 152 -5.47 26.39 4.86
N GLU A 153 -4.24 26.14 4.40
CA GLU A 153 -3.83 24.87 3.81
C GLU A 153 -3.70 23.81 4.91
N ALA A 154 -4.78 23.10 5.21
CA ALA A 154 -4.72 21.93 6.08
C ALA A 154 -4.31 20.69 5.28
N LEU A 155 -3.13 20.13 5.60
CA LEU A 155 -2.72 18.81 5.11
C LEU A 155 -3.60 17.74 5.76
N VAL A 156 -4.62 17.29 5.04
CA VAL A 156 -5.44 16.14 5.48
C VAL A 156 -4.81 14.87 4.92
N LYS A 157 -4.44 13.94 5.81
CA LYS A 157 -3.97 12.60 5.41
C LYS A 157 -5.09 11.89 4.68
N VAL A 158 -4.92 11.64 3.37
CA VAL A 158 -5.96 11.06 2.52
C VAL A 158 -5.76 9.58 2.22
N GLY A 159 -4.58 9.04 2.54
CA GLY A 159 -4.30 7.61 2.45
C GLY A 159 -2.99 7.27 3.17
N SER A 160 -2.94 6.07 3.75
CA SER A 160 -1.78 5.48 4.41
C SER A 160 -1.75 4.01 4.01
N GLU A 161 -0.71 3.58 3.31
CA GLU A 161 -0.62 2.21 2.84
C GLU A 161 0.78 1.67 3.08
N THR A 162 0.88 0.44 3.58
CA THR A 162 2.14 -0.29 3.59
C THR A 162 2.56 -0.56 2.16
N ILE A 163 3.81 -0.25 1.81
CA ILE A 163 4.34 -0.54 0.47
C ILE A 163 4.43 -2.06 0.31
N PRO A 164 3.67 -2.71 -0.61
CA PRO A 164 3.63 -4.16 -0.73
C PRO A 164 4.69 -4.72 -1.71
N ALA A 165 5.57 -3.86 -2.24
CA ALA A 165 6.48 -4.23 -3.32
C ALA A 165 7.72 -4.99 -2.78
N GLY A 166 7.80 -6.31 -3.01
CA GLY A 166 8.94 -7.13 -2.59
C GLY A 166 10.29 -6.59 -3.08
N GLN A 167 10.38 -6.20 -4.35
CA GLN A 167 11.62 -5.63 -4.93
C GLN A 167 12.09 -4.35 -4.23
N PHE A 168 11.19 -3.60 -3.60
CA PHE A 168 11.57 -2.42 -2.82
C PHE A 168 12.37 -2.81 -1.58
N TYR A 169 11.90 -3.82 -0.83
CA TYR A 169 12.60 -4.35 0.33
C TYR A 169 13.88 -5.09 -0.08
N ASP A 170 13.87 -5.84 -1.19
CA ASP A 170 15.07 -6.55 -1.68
C ASP A 170 16.26 -5.60 -1.91
N ARG A 171 16.01 -4.44 -2.56
CA ARG A 171 17.05 -3.42 -2.76
C ARG A 171 17.56 -2.83 -1.46
N TYR A 172 16.66 -2.64 -0.49
CA TYR A 172 17.04 -2.12 0.82
C TYR A 172 17.90 -3.13 1.60
N PHE A 173 17.49 -4.39 1.64
CA PHE A 173 18.25 -5.46 2.29
C PHE A 173 19.60 -5.72 1.63
N ALA A 174 19.68 -5.66 0.29
CA ALA A 174 20.95 -5.76 -0.42
C ALA A 174 21.91 -4.62 -0.03
N LEU A 175 21.41 -3.41 0.15
CA LEU A 175 22.20 -2.27 0.62
C LEU A 175 22.67 -2.45 2.06
N MET A 176 21.80 -2.92 2.96
CA MET A 176 22.19 -3.28 4.32
C MET A 176 23.32 -4.30 4.34
N GLN A 177 23.19 -5.37 3.54
CA GLN A 177 24.18 -6.44 3.47
C GLN A 177 25.55 -5.91 3.03
N ARG A 178 25.57 -5.04 2.01
CA ARG A 178 26.80 -4.38 1.56
C ARG A 178 27.43 -3.55 2.67
N LEU A 179 26.66 -2.66 3.30
CA LEU A 179 27.17 -1.77 4.34
C LEU A 179 27.67 -2.53 5.57
N LEU A 180 27.01 -3.64 5.92
CA LEU A 180 27.45 -4.54 6.97
C LEU A 180 28.82 -5.17 6.66
N THR A 181 29.05 -5.58 5.41
CA THR A 181 30.36 -6.07 4.95
C THR A 181 31.42 -4.97 5.05
N ASP A 182 31.13 -3.77 4.53
CA ASP A 182 32.06 -2.62 4.57
C ASP A 182 32.45 -2.26 6.03
N MET A 183 31.49 -2.33 6.97
CA MET A 183 31.72 -2.09 8.40
C MET A 183 32.65 -3.12 9.06
N ARG A 184 32.72 -4.35 8.55
CA ARG A 184 33.59 -5.42 9.06
C ARG A 184 35.01 -5.28 8.54
N GLU A 185 35.15 -4.89 7.28
CA GLU A 185 36.45 -4.72 6.63
C GLU A 185 37.18 -3.46 7.12
N GLY A 186 36.43 -2.42 7.50
CA GLY A 186 36.96 -1.19 8.08
C GLY A 186 37.15 -1.19 9.61
N ARG A 187 36.98 -2.34 10.28
CA ARG A 187 37.16 -2.51 11.74
C ARG A 187 38.47 -3.21 12.05
#